data_AF-A0AAE3ECG4-F1
#
_entry.id   AF-A0AAE3ECG4-F1
#
_cell.length_a   1.000
_cell.length_b   1.000
_cell.length_c   1.000
_cell.angle_alpha   90.00
_cell.angle_beta   90.00
_cell.angle_gamma   90.00
#
_symmetry.space_group_name_H-M   'P 1'
#
loop_
_entity.id
_entity.type
_entity.pdbx_description
1 polymer ?
#
loop_
_entity_poly.entity_id
_entity_poly.type
_entity_poly.pdbx_seq_one_letter_code
_entity_poly.pdbx_strand_id
1 'polypeptide(L)'
;MTEILQAVGIFSILVSALVGFFFWLIQRNINKRDAADQRRRIVRQEELDQREQVRYQHELYMMKSIDAAIALGEATARAVQRIPDAHCNGDMHAALNYAQRVKHDRKDFLNEQALHIISDGPMTGEGGTYD
;
A
#
# COMPACT_ATOMS: atom_id res chain seq x y z
N MET A 1 44.82 51.46 27.93
CA MET A 1 44.34 51.10 26.57
C MET A 1 44.19 49.60 26.42
N THR A 2 45.20 48.79 26.75
CA THR A 2 45.17 47.31 26.68
C THR A 2 44.15 46.66 27.64
N GLU A 3 44.06 47.12 28.88
CA GLU A 3 43.10 46.61 29.88
C GLU A 3 41.63 46.78 29.47
N ILE A 4 41.29 47.95 28.89
CA ILE A 4 39.93 48.25 28.41
C ILE A 4 39.59 47.36 27.20
N LEU A 5 40.57 47.11 26.32
CA LEU A 5 40.39 46.24 25.15
C LEU A 5 40.17 44.77 25.56
N GLN A 6 40.86 44.28 26.59
CA GLN A 6 40.65 42.93 27.14
C GLN A 6 39.28 42.79 27.79
N ALA A 7 38.84 43.77 28.59
CA ALA A 7 37.53 43.74 29.23
C ALA A 7 36.36 43.68 28.21
N VAL A 8 36.45 44.44 27.11
CA VAL A 8 35.45 44.43 26.04
C VAL A 8 35.42 43.09 25.29
N GLY A 9 36.59 42.48 25.05
CA GLY A 9 36.69 41.17 24.41
C GLY A 9 36.12 40.03 25.26
N ILE A 10 36.36 40.04 26.58
CA ILE A 10 35.79 39.03 27.50
C ILE A 10 34.26 39.16 27.56
N PHE A 11 33.75 40.39 27.61
CA PHE A 11 32.30 40.63 27.64
C PHE A 11 31.60 40.16 26.36
N SER A 12 32.18 40.40 25.18
CA SER A 12 31.58 39.97 23.92
C SER A 12 31.52 38.44 23.77
N ILE A 13 32.54 37.73 24.27
CA ILE A 13 32.58 36.26 24.30
C ILE A 13 31.51 35.73 25.26
N LEU A 14 31.38 36.33 26.45
CA LEU A 14 30.37 35.93 27.44
C LEU A 14 28.94 36.13 26.90
N VAL A 15 28.66 37.27 26.27
CA VAL A 15 27.34 37.56 25.68
C VAL A 15 27.05 36.60 24.52
N SER A 16 28.04 36.30 23.66
CA SER A 16 27.86 35.37 22.55
C SER A 16 27.61 33.94 23.01
N ALA A 17 28.34 33.48 24.05
CA ALA A 17 28.13 32.17 24.64
C ALA A 17 26.73 32.05 25.29
N LEU A 18 26.26 33.12 25.93
CA LEU A 18 24.93 33.17 26.53
C LEU A 18 23.82 33.04 25.47
N VAL A 19 23.91 33.81 24.37
CA VAL A 19 22.92 33.76 23.28
C VAL A 19 22.92 32.38 22.59
N GLY A 20 24.10 31.80 22.34
CA GLY A 20 24.22 30.44 21.78
C GLY A 20 23.62 29.37 22.71
N PHE A 21 23.79 29.52 24.02
CA PHE A 21 23.19 28.62 25.01
C PHE A 21 21.66 28.69 25.00
N PHE A 22 21.08 29.89 24.97
CA PHE A 22 19.62 30.06 24.87
C PHE A 22 19.07 29.48 23.57
N PHE A 23 19.75 29.68 22.43
CA PHE A 23 19.35 29.10 21.16
C PHE A 23 19.42 27.56 21.19
N TRP A 24 20.45 26.98 21.80
CA TRP A 24 20.56 25.54 21.98
C TRP A 24 19.42 24.96 22.84
N LEU A 25 18.99 25.64 23.91
CA LEU A 25 17.83 25.22 24.70
C LEU A 25 16.54 25.22 23.87
N ILE A 26 16.33 26.25 23.05
CA ILE A 26 15.16 26.37 22.17
C ILE A 26 15.18 25.26 21.11
N GLN A 27 16.29 25.09 20.39
CA GLN A 27 16.44 24.05 19.37
C GLN A 27 16.31 22.64 19.95
N ARG A 28 16.82 22.40 21.17
CA ARG A 28 16.64 21.13 21.87
C ARG A 28 15.17 20.84 22.18
N ASN A 29 14.36 21.84 22.51
CA ASN A 29 12.94 21.64 22.76
C ASN A 29 12.15 21.42 21.46
N ILE A 30 12.51 22.14 20.38
CA ILE A 30 11.93 21.96 19.04
C ILE A 30 12.25 20.56 18.50
N ASN A 31 13.53 20.15 18.51
CA ASN A 31 13.94 18.81 18.06
C ASN A 31 13.22 17.68 18.81
N LYS A 32 12.94 17.85 20.11
CA LYS A 32 12.16 16.87 20.89
C LYS A 32 10.72 16.75 20.41
N ARG A 33 10.08 17.87 20.07
CA ARG A 33 8.70 17.89 19.54
C ARG A 33 8.64 17.32 18.13
N ASP A 34 9.57 17.73 17.26
CA ASP A 34 9.66 17.21 15.89
C ASP A 34 9.91 15.71 15.87
N ALA A 35 10.79 15.19 16.73
CA ALA A 35 11.02 13.75 16.86
C ALA A 35 9.77 12.99 17.36
N ALA A 36 8.99 13.60 18.27
CA ALA A 36 7.74 13.00 18.74
C ALA A 36 6.66 13.00 17.63
N ASP A 37 6.57 14.08 16.85
CA ASP A 37 5.63 14.18 15.74
C ASP A 37 6.01 13.27 14.58
N GLN A 38 7.29 13.11 14.27
CA GLN A 38 7.76 12.12 13.29
C GLN A 38 7.40 10.70 13.71
N ARG A 39 7.63 10.33 14.99
CA ARG A 39 7.20 9.02 15.51
C ARG A 39 5.69 8.82 15.37
N ARG A 40 4.88 9.83 15.68
CA ARG A 40 3.42 9.78 15.50
C ARG A 40 3.02 9.58 14.05
N ARG A 41 3.72 10.21 13.10
CA ARG A 41 3.47 10.04 11.66
C ARG A 41 3.83 8.64 11.20
N ILE A 42 4.98 8.11 11.61
CA ILE A 42 5.42 6.75 11.27
C ILE A 42 4.44 5.73 11.82
N VAL A 43 4.06 5.81 13.11
CA VAL A 43 3.07 4.90 13.70
C VAL A 43 1.72 4.99 12.98
N ARG A 44 1.27 6.20 12.63
CA ARG A 44 0.03 6.38 11.87
C ARG A 44 0.14 5.78 10.46
N GLN A 45 1.29 5.92 9.79
CA GLN A 45 1.53 5.29 8.49
C GLN A 45 1.53 3.77 8.62
N GLU A 46 2.24 3.20 9.60
CA GLU A 46 2.25 1.75 9.85
C GLU A 46 0.84 1.21 10.14
N GLU A 47 0.02 1.92 10.93
CA GLU A 47 -1.37 1.55 11.16
C GLU A 47 -2.22 1.58 9.89
N LEU A 48 -2.00 2.58 9.02
CA LEU A 48 -2.69 2.69 7.73
C LEU A 48 -2.25 1.56 6.79
N ASP A 49 -0.95 1.30 6.68
CA ASP A 49 -0.39 0.25 5.84
C ASP A 49 -0.90 -1.13 6.29
N GLN A 50 -0.96 -1.39 7.59
CA GLN A 50 -1.55 -2.63 8.12
C GLN A 50 -3.04 -2.76 7.76
N ARG A 51 -3.81 -1.68 7.90
CA ARG A 51 -5.23 -1.68 7.51
C ARG A 51 -5.39 -1.90 6.01
N GLU A 52 -4.55 -1.29 5.19
CA GLU A 52 -4.55 -1.47 3.74
C GLU A 52 -4.20 -2.90 3.35
N GLN A 53 -3.19 -3.52 4.00
CA GLN A 53 -2.85 -4.92 3.78
C GLN A 53 -4.01 -5.86 4.11
N VAL A 54 -4.70 -5.65 5.23
CA VAL A 54 -5.87 -6.47 5.59
C VAL A 54 -6.99 -6.30 4.57
N ARG A 55 -7.25 -5.07 4.10
CA ARG A 55 -8.25 -4.80 3.05
C ARG A 55 -7.87 -5.48 1.74
N TYR A 56 -6.60 -5.40 1.34
CA TYR A 56 -6.08 -6.05 0.15
C TYR A 56 -6.23 -7.57 0.22
N GLN A 57 -5.84 -8.19 1.34
CA GLN A 57 -5.99 -9.64 1.54
C GLN A 57 -7.45 -10.06 1.47
N HIS A 58 -8.34 -9.32 2.13
CA HIS A 58 -9.77 -9.59 2.10
C HIS A 58 -10.35 -9.52 0.66
N GLU A 59 -9.98 -8.50 -0.10
CA GLU A 59 -10.41 -8.36 -1.50
C GLU A 59 -9.87 -9.49 -2.39
N LEU A 60 -8.61 -9.89 -2.20
CA LEU A 60 -8.01 -11.02 -2.91
C LEU A 60 -8.75 -12.34 -2.63
N TYR A 61 -9.07 -12.63 -1.37
CA TYR A 61 -9.84 -13.82 -1.01
C TYR A 61 -11.27 -13.79 -1.56
N MET A 62 -11.90 -12.62 -1.60
CA MET A 62 -13.20 -12.43 -2.25
C MET A 62 -13.14 -12.71 -3.75
N MET A 63 -12.10 -12.27 -4.46
CA MET A 63 -11.93 -12.60 -5.87
C MET A 63 -11.74 -14.10 -6.08
N LYS A 64 -10.88 -14.74 -5.27
CA LYS A 64 -10.65 -16.19 -5.33
C LYS A 64 -11.93 -16.99 -5.05
N SER A 65 -12.76 -16.56 -4.11
CA SER A 65 -14.02 -17.25 -3.81
C SER A 65 -15.02 -17.13 -4.96
N ILE A 66 -15.10 -15.97 -5.62
CA ILE A 66 -15.92 -15.78 -6.83
C ILE A 66 -15.44 -16.69 -7.95
N ASP A 67 -14.13 -16.73 -8.22
CA ASP A 67 -13.58 -17.57 -9.29
C ASP A 67 -13.82 -19.07 -9.03
N ALA A 68 -13.71 -19.50 -7.76
CA ALA A 68 -14.06 -20.85 -7.35
C ALA A 68 -15.56 -21.15 -7.55
N ALA A 69 -16.44 -20.21 -7.20
CA ALA A 69 -17.88 -20.36 -7.41
C ALA A 69 -18.25 -20.41 -8.91
N ILE A 70 -17.60 -19.62 -9.76
CA ILE A 70 -17.79 -19.66 -11.22
C ILE A 70 -17.31 -21.01 -11.76
N ALA A 71 -16.13 -21.49 -11.37
CA ALA A 71 -15.61 -22.77 -11.82
C ALA A 71 -16.52 -23.94 -11.39
N LEU A 72 -17.05 -23.89 -10.16
CA LEU A 72 -18.04 -24.84 -9.68
C LEU A 72 -19.33 -24.77 -10.50
N GLY A 73 -19.86 -23.56 -10.74
CA GLY A 73 -21.06 -23.33 -11.53
C GLY A 73 -20.91 -23.81 -12.99
N GLU A 74 -19.75 -23.60 -13.60
CA GLU A 74 -19.43 -24.12 -14.95
C GLU A 74 -19.44 -25.65 -14.96
N ALA A 75 -18.83 -26.30 -13.94
CA ALA A 75 -18.82 -27.74 -13.82
C ALA A 75 -20.25 -28.31 -13.61
N THR A 76 -21.05 -27.68 -12.75
CA THR A 76 -22.44 -28.07 -12.51
C THR A 76 -23.30 -27.89 -13.76
N ALA A 77 -23.21 -26.74 -14.44
CA ALA A 77 -23.95 -26.47 -15.67
C ALA A 77 -23.62 -27.51 -16.76
N ARG A 78 -22.33 -27.83 -16.94
CA ARG A 78 -21.89 -28.88 -17.87
C ARG A 78 -22.36 -30.28 -17.47
N ALA A 79 -22.44 -30.58 -16.18
CA ALA A 79 -22.94 -31.87 -15.71
C ALA A 79 -24.45 -32.00 -15.99
N VAL A 80 -25.23 -30.96 -15.71
CA VAL A 80 -26.68 -30.92 -15.97
C VAL A 80 -26.98 -31.02 -17.46
N GLN A 81 -26.19 -30.37 -18.32
CA GLN A 81 -26.32 -30.46 -19.78
C GLN A 81 -26.14 -31.88 -20.34
N ARG A 82 -25.50 -32.79 -19.60
CA ARG A 82 -25.30 -34.20 -20.01
C ARG A 82 -26.47 -35.11 -19.64
N ILE A 83 -27.43 -34.62 -18.85
CA ILE A 83 -28.57 -35.40 -18.39
C ILE A 83 -29.69 -35.29 -19.45
N PRO A 84 -30.12 -36.39 -20.08
CA PRO A 84 -31.05 -36.35 -21.23
C PRO A 84 -32.45 -35.85 -20.87
N ASP A 85 -32.89 -36.04 -19.62
CA ASP A 85 -34.22 -35.63 -19.14
C ASP A 85 -34.19 -34.34 -18.30
N ALA A 86 -33.05 -33.64 -18.25
CA ALA A 86 -32.94 -32.42 -17.45
C ALA A 86 -33.62 -31.24 -18.15
N HIS A 87 -34.77 -30.84 -17.61
CA HIS A 87 -35.47 -29.63 -18.03
C HIS A 87 -35.11 -28.45 -17.12
N CYS A 88 -34.20 -27.58 -17.55
CA CYS A 88 -33.92 -26.33 -16.83
C CYS A 88 -34.99 -25.27 -17.14
N ASN A 89 -35.61 -24.66 -16.12
CA ASN A 89 -36.65 -23.62 -16.27
C ASN A 89 -36.13 -22.27 -16.80
N GLY A 90 -34.88 -22.21 -17.25
CA GLY A 90 -34.24 -21.06 -17.88
C GLY A 90 -33.11 -21.52 -18.81
N ASP A 91 -32.58 -20.61 -19.64
CA ASP A 91 -31.53 -20.94 -20.60
C ASP A 91 -30.16 -21.09 -19.90
N MET A 92 -29.90 -22.31 -19.42
CA MET A 92 -28.64 -22.70 -18.81
C MET A 92 -27.44 -22.51 -19.77
N HIS A 93 -27.66 -22.59 -21.09
CA HIS A 93 -26.60 -22.36 -22.09
C HIS A 93 -26.25 -20.87 -22.20
N ALA A 94 -27.25 -19.99 -22.25
CA ALA A 94 -27.02 -18.55 -22.25
C ALA A 94 -26.33 -18.09 -20.94
N ALA A 95 -26.76 -18.61 -19.79
CA ALA A 95 -26.14 -18.31 -18.51
C ALA A 95 -24.66 -18.79 -18.45
N LEU A 96 -24.38 -20.00 -18.93
CA LEU A 96 -23.02 -20.54 -18.98
C LEU A 96 -22.13 -19.71 -19.93
N ASN A 97 -22.62 -19.39 -21.13
CA ASN A 97 -21.90 -18.55 -22.10
C ASN A 97 -21.61 -17.15 -21.53
N TYR A 98 -22.56 -16.56 -20.81
CA TYR A 98 -22.37 -15.28 -20.15
C TYR A 98 -21.27 -15.36 -19.07
N ALA A 99 -21.34 -16.36 -18.19
CA ALA A 99 -20.36 -16.57 -17.13
C ALA A 99 -18.94 -16.78 -17.71
N GLN A 100 -18.82 -17.59 -18.76
CA GLN A 100 -17.55 -17.83 -19.45
C GLN A 100 -16.98 -16.57 -20.09
N ARG A 101 -17.82 -15.73 -20.71
CA ARG A 101 -17.39 -14.45 -21.30
C ARG A 101 -16.88 -13.50 -20.22
N VAL A 102 -17.67 -13.25 -19.18
CA VAL A 102 -17.28 -12.35 -18.07
C VAL A 102 -15.99 -12.81 -17.38
N LYS A 103 -15.78 -14.12 -17.25
CA LYS A 103 -14.55 -14.70 -16.72
C LYS A 103 -13.32 -14.40 -17.60
N HIS A 104 -13.46 -14.49 -18.93
CA HIS A 104 -12.38 -14.13 -19.86
C HIS A 104 -12.12 -12.63 -19.83
N ASP A 105 -13.18 -11.81 -19.93
CA ASP A 105 -13.07 -10.34 -19.89
C ASP A 105 -12.36 -9.86 -18.61
N ARG A 106 -12.71 -10.44 -17.44
CA ARG A 106 -12.03 -10.17 -16.17
C ARG A 106 -10.55 -10.54 -16.23
N LYS A 107 -10.22 -11.71 -16.77
CA LYS A 107 -8.84 -12.19 -16.85
C LYS A 107 -7.99 -11.30 -17.75
N ASP A 108 -8.53 -10.89 -18.89
CA ASP A 108 -7.85 -10.02 -19.84
C ASP A 108 -7.61 -8.63 -19.23
N PHE A 109 -8.61 -8.08 -18.55
CA PHE A 109 -8.46 -6.81 -17.83
C PHE A 109 -7.38 -6.85 -16.74
N LEU A 110 -7.28 -7.94 -15.96
CA LEU A 110 -6.23 -8.10 -14.95
C LEU A 110 -4.84 -8.25 -15.59
N ASN A 111 -4.75 -8.95 -16.73
CA ASN A 111 -3.50 -9.07 -17.49
C ASN A 111 -3.06 -7.72 -18.05
N GLU A 112 -3.98 -6.92 -18.60
CA GLU A 112 -3.70 -5.57 -19.10
C GLU A 112 -3.20 -4.65 -17.99
N GLN A 113 -3.85 -4.65 -16.82
CA GLN A 113 -3.38 -3.88 -15.67
C GLN A 113 -2.00 -4.35 -15.19
N ALA A 114 -1.75 -5.66 -15.16
CA ALA A 114 -0.44 -6.19 -14.79
C ALA A 114 0.65 -5.71 -15.76
N LEU A 115 0.36 -5.71 -17.07
CA LEU A 115 1.28 -5.20 -18.09
C LEU A 115 1.51 -3.69 -17.95
N HIS A 116 0.48 -2.90 -17.64
CA HIS A 116 0.60 -1.47 -17.39
C HIS A 116 1.50 -1.18 -16.17
N ILE A 117 1.35 -1.95 -15.08
CA ILE A 117 2.22 -1.82 -13.89
C ILE A 117 3.67 -2.17 -14.21
N ILE A 118 3.91 -3.23 -15.00
CA ILE A 118 5.25 -3.64 -15.42
C ILE A 118 5.88 -2.63 -16.38
N SER A 119 5.09 -2.07 -17.30
CA SER A 119 5.56 -1.12 -18.32
C SER A 119 5.84 0.27 -17.74
N ASP A 120 5.07 0.71 -16.75
CA ASP A 120 5.18 2.05 -16.15
C ASP A 120 6.07 2.08 -14.90
N GLY A 121 6.47 0.91 -14.39
CA GLY A 121 7.40 0.81 -13.27
C GLY A 121 8.83 1.19 -13.69
N PRO A 122 9.56 2.05 -12.93
CA PRO A 122 11.01 2.08 -13.07
C PRO A 122 11.54 0.68 -12.76
N MET A 123 12.28 0.11 -13.71
CA MET A 123 12.93 -1.20 -13.59
C MET A 123 13.96 -1.20 -12.44
N THR A 124 13.52 -1.30 -11.19
CA THR A 124 14.36 -1.75 -10.08
C THR A 124 14.18 -3.25 -9.98
N GLY A 125 14.91 -3.96 -10.84
CA GLY A 125 14.97 -5.41 -10.82
C GLY A 125 15.56 -5.89 -9.51
N GLU A 126 14.72 -6.46 -8.65
CA GLU A 126 15.13 -7.56 -7.78
C GLU A 126 14.22 -8.74 -8.10
N GLY A 127 14.73 -9.61 -8.97
CA GLY A 127 14.12 -10.90 -9.25
C GLY A 127 14.22 -11.78 -8.01
N GLY A 128 13.13 -11.84 -7.25
CA GLY A 128 12.93 -12.84 -6.21
C GLY A 128 12.59 -14.19 -6.84
N THR A 129 13.51 -15.14 -6.70
CA THR A 129 13.30 -16.56 -6.99
C THR A 129 12.22 -17.12 -6.06
N TYR A 130 11.18 -17.71 -6.65
CA TYR A 130 10.25 -18.56 -5.91
C TYR A 130 10.67 -20.02 -6.10
N ASP A 131 11.17 -20.63 -5.02
CA ASP A 131 11.21 -22.09 -4.81
C ASP A 131 9.79 -22.61 -4.49
#